data_AF-A0A2S8IKN8-F1
#
_entry.id   AF-A0A2S8IKN8-F1
#
_cell.length_a   1.000
_cell.length_b   1.000
_cell.length_c   1.000
_cell.angle_alpha   90.00
_cell.angle_beta   90.00
_cell.angle_gamma   90.00
#
_symmetry.space_group_name_H-M   'P 1'
#
loop_
_entity.id
_entity.type
_entity.pdbx_description
1 polymer ?
#
loop_
_entity_poly.entity_id
_entity_poly.type
_entity_poly.pdbx_seq_one_letter_code
_entity_poly.pdbx_strand_id
1 'polypeptide(L)'
;EVTQALHDLHDAGCDIITITQYLRPSPRHHPVERWVKPEEFVEHSTTAEEIGFAGVMAGPLVRSSYRAGRLYAQAMAHHGRELPAGQAHLTESGDASQEASSLMARLAR
;
A
#
# COMPACT_ATOMS: atom_id res chain seq x y z
N GLU A 1 10.38 14.34 2.37
CA GLU A 1 9.19 14.30 3.25
C GLU A 1 8.58 12.91 3.30
N VAL A 2 8.09 12.33 2.19
CA VAL A 2 7.44 11.00 2.18
C VAL A 2 8.31 9.90 2.80
N THR A 3 9.56 9.76 2.35
CA THR A 3 10.49 8.76 2.91
C THR A 3 10.74 8.94 4.41
N GLN A 4 10.86 10.19 4.88
CA GLN A 4 11.02 10.47 6.30
C GLN A 4 9.78 10.03 7.08
N ALA A 5 8.58 10.35 6.59
CA ALA A 5 7.33 9.91 7.22
C ALA A 5 7.19 8.38 7.24
N LEU A 6 7.71 7.66 6.24
CA LEU A 6 7.75 6.19 6.26
C LEU A 6 8.63 5.67 7.40
N HIS A 7 9.83 6.25 7.59
CA HIS A 7 10.67 5.91 8.73
C HIS A 7 9.98 6.23 10.07
N ASP A 8 9.41 7.43 10.21
CA ASP A 8 8.74 7.84 11.45
C ASP A 8 7.58 6.91 11.81
N LEU A 9 6.79 6.48 10.83
CA LEU A 9 5.68 5.54 11.02
C LEU A 9 6.18 4.14 11.40
N HIS A 10 7.22 3.66 10.73
CA HIS A 10 7.82 2.36 11.04
C HIS A 10 8.41 2.34 12.45
N ASP A 11 9.17 3.38 12.83
CA ASP A 11 9.77 3.52 14.15
C ASP A 11 8.71 3.63 15.26
N ALA A 12 7.52 4.14 14.93
CA ALA A 12 6.35 4.15 15.82
C ALA A 12 5.64 2.77 15.94
N GLY A 13 6.11 1.73 15.25
CA GLY A 13 5.55 0.38 15.27
C GLY A 13 4.42 0.13 14.28
N CYS A 14 4.36 0.88 13.17
CA CYS A 14 3.38 0.66 12.12
C CYS A 14 3.73 -0.57 11.27
N ASP A 15 2.86 -1.57 11.24
CA ASP A 15 3.06 -2.80 10.47
C ASP A 15 2.65 -2.68 8.99
N ILE A 16 1.56 -1.97 8.71
CA ILE A 16 0.92 -1.95 7.39
C ILE A 16 0.77 -0.51 6.92
N ILE A 17 1.24 -0.23 5.71
CA ILE A 17 1.16 1.09 5.09
C ILE A 17 0.43 1.05 3.76
N THR A 18 -0.42 2.06 3.53
CA THR A 18 -1.02 2.32 2.23
C THR A 18 -0.64 3.71 1.73
N ILE A 19 -0.20 3.82 0.49
CA ILE A 19 0.29 5.05 -0.15
C ILE A 19 -0.60 5.34 -1.36
N THR A 20 -1.24 6.51 -1.37
CA THR A 20 -2.36 6.79 -2.29
C THR A 20 -2.32 8.19 -2.91
N GLN A 21 -3.01 8.36 -4.03
CA GLN A 21 -3.25 9.67 -4.62
C GLN A 21 -4.42 10.37 -3.90
N TYR A 22 -4.18 11.61 -3.50
CA TYR A 22 -5.26 12.50 -3.07
C TYR A 22 -6.17 12.85 -4.26
N LEU A 23 -7.45 12.52 -4.12
CA LEU A 23 -8.50 12.95 -5.04
C LEU A 23 -9.35 14.01 -4.33
N ARG A 24 -9.26 15.24 -4.82
CA ARG A 24 -10.02 16.38 -4.30
C ARG A 24 -11.53 16.12 -4.44
N PRO A 25 -12.32 16.04 -3.35
CA PRO A 25 -13.75 15.73 -3.45
C PRO A 25 -14.59 16.86 -4.05
N SER A 26 -14.20 18.12 -3.79
CA SER A 26 -14.90 19.30 -4.31
C SER A 26 -14.00 20.54 -4.31
N PRO A 27 -14.39 21.64 -4.97
CA PRO A 27 -13.64 22.90 -4.97
C PRO A 27 -13.44 23.55 -3.59
N ARG A 28 -14.15 23.08 -2.55
CA ARG A 28 -13.96 23.56 -1.17
C ARG A 28 -12.84 22.86 -0.41
N HIS A 29 -12.34 21.73 -0.93
CA HIS A 29 -11.24 20.97 -0.32
C HIS A 29 -9.89 21.45 -0.86
N HIS A 30 -8.80 21.04 -0.21
CA HIS A 30 -7.44 21.33 -0.64
C HIS A 30 -7.27 21.03 -2.14
N PRO A 31 -6.65 21.91 -2.93
CA PRO A 31 -6.34 21.63 -4.33
C PRO A 31 -5.42 20.41 -4.46
N VAL A 32 -5.47 19.72 -5.60
CA VAL A 32 -4.45 18.72 -5.93
C VAL A 32 -3.22 19.49 -6.40
N GLU A 33 -2.12 19.41 -5.64
CA GLU A 33 -0.85 20.06 -5.99
C GLU A 33 -0.05 19.25 -7.02
N ARG A 34 -0.13 17.92 -6.94
CA ARG A 34 0.59 16.99 -7.81
C ARG A 34 -0.23 15.72 -8.08
N TRP A 35 -0.13 15.25 -9.32
CA TRP A 35 -0.53 13.90 -9.71
C TRP A 35 0.71 13.01 -9.73
N VAL A 36 0.79 12.09 -8.79
CA VAL A 36 1.94 11.18 -8.63
C VAL A 36 1.93 10.17 -9.77
N LYS A 37 3.07 9.96 -10.41
CA LYS A 37 3.16 8.99 -11.50
C LYS A 37 3.18 7.55 -10.97
N PRO A 38 2.76 6.56 -11.77
CA PRO A 38 2.76 5.17 -11.32
C PRO A 38 4.16 4.66 -10.92
N GLU A 39 5.24 5.12 -11.58
CA GLU A 39 6.60 4.71 -11.23
C GLU A 39 6.99 5.17 -9.82
N GLU A 40 6.59 6.38 -9.43
CA GLU A 40 6.85 6.93 -8.09
C GLU A 40 6.12 6.12 -7.00
N PHE A 41 4.93 5.56 -7.29
CA PHE A 41 4.27 4.64 -6.36
C PHE A 41 5.03 3.33 -6.19
N VAL A 42 5.66 2.82 -7.25
CA VAL A 42 6.52 1.63 -7.18
C VAL A 42 7.74 1.93 -6.32
N GLU A 43 8.42 3.06 -6.55
CA GLU A 43 9.55 3.51 -5.74
C GLU A 43 9.19 3.64 -4.25
N HIS A 44 8.03 4.22 -3.94
CA HIS A 44 7.53 4.31 -2.57
C HIS A 44 7.21 2.93 -1.96
N SER A 45 6.66 1.99 -2.74
CA SER A 45 6.43 0.61 -2.28
C SER A 45 7.74 -0.06 -1.93
N THR A 46 8.73 -0.02 -2.84
CA THR A 46 10.06 -0.60 -2.63
C THR A 46 10.75 0.02 -1.42
N THR A 47 10.70 1.35 -1.27
CA THR A 47 11.27 2.03 -0.11
C THR A 47 10.62 1.55 1.20
N ALA A 48 9.30 1.42 1.25
CA ALA A 48 8.61 0.93 2.45
C ALA A 48 8.93 -0.56 2.76
N GLU A 49 9.04 -1.39 1.72
CA GLU A 49 9.46 -2.78 1.85
C GLU A 49 10.89 -2.89 2.39
N GLU A 50 11.82 -2.05 1.90
CA GLU A 50 13.21 -1.98 2.38
C GLU A 50 13.32 -1.49 3.83
N ILE A 51 12.43 -0.58 4.26
CA ILE A 51 12.35 -0.11 5.65
C ILE A 51 11.92 -1.25 6.60
N GLY A 52 11.07 -2.17 6.14
CA GLY A 52 10.64 -3.33 6.92
C GLY A 52 9.14 -3.40 7.22
N PHE A 53 8.28 -2.62 6.55
CA PHE A 53 6.84 -2.75 6.71
C PHE A 53 6.36 -4.17 6.37
N ALA A 54 5.54 -4.74 7.24
CA ALA A 54 5.01 -6.10 7.11
C ALA A 54 3.94 -6.24 6.02
N GLY A 55 3.31 -5.13 5.61
CA GLY A 55 2.40 -5.07 4.46
C GLY A 55 2.41 -3.69 3.80
N VAL A 56 2.59 -3.65 2.47
CA VAL A 56 2.68 -2.41 1.70
C VAL A 56 1.71 -2.42 0.52
N MET A 57 0.94 -1.35 0.37
CA MET A 57 0.12 -1.12 -0.83
C MET A 57 0.26 0.32 -1.35
N ALA A 58 0.64 0.48 -2.61
CA ALA A 58 0.89 1.76 -3.24
C ALA A 58 0.23 1.84 -4.62
N GLY A 59 -0.49 2.93 -4.86
CA GLY A 59 -1.10 3.18 -6.16
C GLY A 59 -2.13 4.32 -6.13
N PRO A 60 -2.52 4.84 -7.30
CA PRO A 60 -3.40 6.00 -7.39
C PRO A 60 -4.80 5.75 -6.83
N LEU A 61 -5.34 4.54 -6.94
CA LEU A 61 -6.68 4.18 -6.47
C LEU A 61 -6.68 3.38 -5.17
N VAL A 62 -5.51 3.06 -4.62
CA VAL A 62 -5.38 2.42 -3.31
C VAL A 62 -6.10 3.25 -2.25
N ARG A 63 -6.75 2.59 -1.30
CA ARG A 63 -7.37 3.21 -0.13
C ARG A 63 -7.03 2.38 1.10
N SER A 64 -7.22 2.95 2.28
CA SER A 64 -6.90 2.29 3.55
C SER A 64 -7.54 0.91 3.72
N SER A 65 -8.75 0.71 3.20
CA SER A 65 -9.46 -0.58 3.25
C SER A 65 -9.25 -1.46 2.02
N TYR A 66 -8.63 -0.93 0.95
CA TYR A 66 -8.44 -1.67 -0.29
C TYR A 66 -7.53 -2.87 -0.04
N ARG A 67 -8.08 -4.08 -0.20
CA ARG A 67 -7.40 -5.36 0.05
C ARG A 67 -6.80 -5.48 1.46
N ALA A 68 -7.41 -4.84 2.45
CA ALA A 68 -6.96 -4.89 3.84
C ALA A 68 -6.81 -6.33 4.39
N GLY A 69 -7.70 -7.24 4.00
CA GLY A 69 -7.60 -8.65 4.39
C GLY A 69 -6.32 -9.34 3.92
N ARG A 70 -5.87 -9.04 2.69
CA ARG A 70 -4.59 -9.55 2.16
C ARG A 70 -3.40 -8.94 2.88
N LEU A 71 -3.41 -7.63 3.09
CA LEU A 71 -2.33 -6.94 3.81
C LEU A 71 -2.20 -7.45 5.25
N TYR A 72 -3.33 -7.72 5.91
CA TYR A 72 -3.35 -8.34 7.23
C TYR A 72 -2.75 -9.76 7.19
N ALA A 73 -3.13 -10.59 6.23
CA ALA A 73 -2.55 -11.92 6.06
C ALA A 73 -1.03 -11.89 5.82
N GLN A 74 -0.56 -10.94 5.00
CA GLN A 74 0.88 -10.71 4.77
C GLN A 74 1.60 -10.31 6.05
N ALA A 75 1.04 -9.37 6.83
CA ALA A 75 1.63 -8.94 8.08
C ALA A 75 1.68 -10.06 9.14
N MET A 76 0.62 -10.88 9.22
CA MET A 76 0.61 -12.07 10.07
C MET A 76 1.72 -13.05 9.68
N ALA A 77 1.85 -13.36 8.39
CA ALA A 77 2.89 -14.24 7.89
C ALA A 77 4.31 -13.67 8.14
N HIS A 78 4.52 -12.37 7.91
CA HIS A 78 5.78 -11.67 8.18
C HIS A 78 6.21 -11.81 9.64
N HIS A 79 5.26 -11.71 10.57
CA HIS A 79 5.50 -11.87 12.01
C HIS A 79 5.48 -13.33 12.50
N GLY A 80 5.35 -14.31 11.60
CA GLY A 80 5.26 -15.74 11.95
C GLY A 80 4.01 -16.11 12.75
N ARG A 81 2.93 -15.35 12.60
CA ARG A 81 1.64 -15.55 13.30
C ARG A 81 0.66 -16.28 12.39
N GLU A 82 -0.12 -17.17 12.97
CA GLU A 82 -1.21 -17.85 12.26
C GLU A 82 -2.44 -16.95 12.14
N LEU A 83 -3.15 -17.09 11.02
CA LEU A 83 -4.45 -16.46 10.86
C LEU A 83 -5.50 -17.19 11.70
N PRO A 84 -6.45 -16.46 12.33
CA PRO A 84 -7.61 -17.08 12.95
C PRO A 84 -8.37 -17.97 11.96
N ALA A 85 -8.92 -19.09 12.43
CA ALA A 85 -9.57 -20.09 11.56
C ALA A 85 -10.66 -19.49 10.63
N GLY A 86 -11.45 -18.52 11.12
CA GLY A 86 -12.46 -17.83 10.32
C GLY A 86 -11.91 -16.87 9.24
N GLN A 87 -10.61 -16.63 9.24
CA GLN A 87 -9.91 -15.69 8.36
C GLN A 87 -8.91 -16.38 7.43
N ALA A 88 -8.86 -17.72 7.41
CA ALA A 88 -7.96 -18.48 6.54
C ALA A 88 -8.15 -18.10 5.04
N HIS A 89 -9.38 -17.80 4.63
CA HIS A 89 -9.72 -17.38 3.27
C HIS A 89 -9.02 -16.07 2.81
N LEU A 90 -8.44 -15.29 3.73
CA LEU A 90 -7.74 -14.05 3.39
C LEU A 90 -6.46 -14.30 2.57
N THR A 91 -5.83 -15.47 2.70
CA THR A 91 -4.66 -15.86 1.90
C THR A 91 -5.02 -16.21 0.46
N GLU A 92 -6.28 -16.59 0.21
CA GLU A 92 -6.78 -17.03 -1.10
C GLU A 92 -7.17 -15.86 -2.02
N SER A 93 -7.08 -14.62 -1.52
CA SER A 93 -7.56 -13.42 -2.20
C SER A 93 -6.64 -12.95 -3.34
N GLY A 94 -6.51 -13.78 -4.38
CA GLY A 94 -6.08 -13.45 -5.75
C GLY A 94 -4.67 -12.88 -5.96
N ASP A 95 -4.10 -13.15 -7.12
CA ASP A 95 -2.71 -12.82 -7.48
C ASP A 95 -2.48 -11.35 -7.89
N ALA A 96 -3.46 -10.48 -7.64
CA ALA A 96 -3.34 -9.12 -8.12
C ALA A 96 -2.23 -8.40 -7.34
N SER A 97 -1.11 -8.18 -8.00
CA SER A 97 0.10 -7.54 -7.49
C SER A 97 -0.16 -6.09 -7.05
N GLN A 98 0.90 -5.43 -6.60
CA GLN A 98 0.88 -4.01 -6.29
C GLN A 98 0.18 -3.21 -7.40
N GLU A 99 -0.80 -2.36 -7.05
CA GLU A 99 -1.69 -1.71 -8.03
C GLU A 99 -0.88 -0.89 -9.04
N ALA A 100 0.13 -0.16 -8.57
CA ALA A 100 1.01 0.64 -9.41
C ALA A 100 1.76 -0.20 -10.46
N SER A 101 2.31 -1.36 -10.08
CA SER A 101 3.02 -2.26 -11.00
C SER A 101 2.07 -2.84 -12.05
N SER A 102 0.83 -3.16 -11.68
CA SER A 102 -0.20 -3.61 -12.63
C SER A 102 -0.57 -2.51 -13.63
N LEU A 103 -0.67 -1.25 -13.18
CA LEU A 103 -0.92 -0.11 -14.04
C LEU A 103 0.24 0.13 -15.03
N MET A 104 1.49 0.03 -14.56
CA MET A 104 2.67 0.14 -15.41
C MET A 104 2.70 -0.90 -16.52
N ALA A 105 2.41 -2.16 -16.20
CA ALA A 105 2.33 -3.23 -17.18
C ALA A 105 1.24 -3.00 -18.24
N ARG A 106 0.18 -2.24 -17.93
CA ARG A 106 -0.87 -1.86 -18.89
C ARG A 106 -0.48 -0.67 -19.76
N LEU A 107 0.27 0.29 -19.23
CA LEU A 107 0.70 1.49 -19.96
C LEU A 107 1.88 1.24 -20.89
N ALA A 108 2.67 0.18 -20.65
CA ALA A 108 3.77 -0.24 -21.51
C ALA A 108 3.33 -1.08 -22.74
N ARG A 109 2.03 -1.28 -22.95
CA ARG A 109 1.44 -1.96 -24.11
C ARG A 109 0.86 -0.95 -25.08
#